data_AF-A0A2L0CEA7-F1
#
_entry.id   AF-A0A2L0CEA7-F1
#
_cell.length_a   1.000
_cell.length_b   1.000
_cell.length_c   1.000
_cell.angle_alpha   90.00
_cell.angle_beta   90.00
_cell.angle_gamma   90.00
#
_symmetry.space_group_name_H-M   'P 1'
#
loop_
_entity.id
_entity.type
_entity.pdbx_description
1 polymer ?
#
loop_
_entity_poly.entity_id
_entity_poly.type
_entity_poly.pdbx_seq_one_letter_code
_entity_poly.pdbx_strand_id
1 'polypeptide(L)'
;GLRAIQCYHESRGDENRDVCLIPVSAHGTNPASAQMAGMRVEPVKVRNDGTIDVEDLKSKAEKFGSRLSCVMITYPSTNGVFEETVADICEIIHKNGGQVYLDGANMNAQVGLCRPGDYGGDVSHLNLHKTFCIPHGGGGPGMGPIGVKSHLAPFLPGHPVVNPLGANSTTYGVVSAAPFGSSAILPISWAYIKMMGPRGLRKATQVAILNANYMSKVLEPYYTTLFKSSTSNLVAHEFIIDVREFKKTANIEAADIAKRLMDYG
;
A
#
# COMPACT_ATOMS: atom_id res chain seq x y z
N GLY A 1 -7.19 -1.15 10.29
CA GLY A 1 -7.29 -0.05 9.32
C GLY A 1 -8.73 0.16 8.92
N LEU A 2 -9.25 -0.66 8.02
CA LEU A 2 -10.65 -0.57 7.53
C LEU A 2 -11.70 -0.60 8.64
N ARG A 3 -11.53 -1.47 9.66
CA ARG A 3 -12.40 -1.46 10.86
C ARG A 3 -12.37 -0.14 11.63
N ALA A 4 -11.20 0.51 11.76
CA ALA A 4 -11.09 1.80 12.43
C ALA A 4 -11.81 2.91 11.63
N ILE A 5 -11.76 2.84 10.30
CA ILE A 5 -12.54 3.73 9.41
C ILE A 5 -14.04 3.50 9.60
N GLN A 6 -14.51 2.25 9.64
CA GLN A 6 -15.93 1.95 9.88
C GLN A 6 -16.41 2.46 11.23
N CYS A 7 -15.68 2.18 12.31
CA CYS A 7 -16.05 2.67 13.63
C CYS A 7 -16.00 4.21 13.72
N TYR A 8 -15.10 4.86 12.98
CA TYR A 8 -15.10 6.31 12.83
C TYR A 8 -16.38 6.82 12.14
N HIS A 9 -16.81 6.19 11.05
CA HIS A 9 -18.08 6.53 10.40
C HIS A 9 -19.29 6.30 11.30
N GLU A 10 -19.38 5.13 11.94
CA GLU A 10 -20.43 4.79 12.91
C GLU A 10 -20.50 5.83 14.04
N SER A 11 -19.36 6.28 14.56
CA SER A 11 -19.33 7.29 15.64
C SER A 11 -19.88 8.67 15.24
N ARG A 12 -19.97 8.95 13.93
CA ARG A 12 -20.53 10.19 13.38
C ARG A 12 -21.98 10.03 12.90
N GLY A 13 -22.58 8.86 13.07
CA GLY A 13 -23.93 8.54 12.56
C GLY A 13 -23.96 8.15 11.08
N ASP A 14 -22.80 7.94 10.44
CA ASP A 14 -22.66 7.59 9.03
C ASP A 14 -22.56 6.05 8.83
N GLU A 15 -23.44 5.27 9.47
CA GLU A 15 -23.38 3.80 9.50
C GLU A 15 -23.52 3.13 8.12
N ASN A 16 -24.12 3.83 7.16
CA ASN A 16 -24.34 3.33 5.80
C ASN A 16 -23.13 3.51 4.86
N ARG A 17 -22.00 4.06 5.36
CA ARG A 17 -20.76 4.22 4.58
C ARG A 17 -19.97 2.92 4.48
N ASP A 18 -20.34 2.09 3.51
CA ASP A 18 -19.79 0.75 3.29
C ASP A 18 -19.03 0.55 1.97
N VAL A 19 -19.02 1.56 1.07
CA VAL A 19 -18.33 1.44 -0.24
C VAL A 19 -16.84 1.69 -0.10
N CYS A 20 -16.03 0.74 -0.58
CA CYS A 20 -14.58 0.85 -0.66
C CYS A 20 -14.14 0.89 -2.14
N LEU A 21 -13.59 2.02 -2.57
CA LEU A 21 -13.03 2.18 -3.91
C LEU A 21 -11.62 1.56 -3.97
N ILE A 22 -11.37 0.69 -4.95
CA ILE A 22 -10.08 0.00 -5.08
C ILE A 22 -9.63 -0.01 -6.54
N PRO A 23 -8.49 0.59 -6.91
CA PRO A 23 -7.92 0.47 -8.25
C PRO A 23 -7.67 -0.99 -8.63
N VAL A 24 -7.95 -1.36 -9.88
CA VAL A 24 -7.74 -2.74 -10.37
C VAL A 24 -6.28 -3.18 -10.36
N SER A 25 -5.33 -2.24 -10.21
CA SER A 25 -3.90 -2.52 -10.03
C SER A 25 -3.54 -2.91 -8.59
N ALA A 26 -4.41 -2.71 -7.60
CA ALA A 26 -4.10 -2.96 -6.20
C ALA A 26 -3.76 -4.43 -5.92
N HIS A 27 -2.96 -4.67 -4.87
CA HIS A 27 -2.66 -6.03 -4.43
C HIS A 27 -3.94 -6.77 -4.02
N GLY A 28 -4.03 -8.08 -4.32
CA GLY A 28 -5.23 -8.89 -4.10
C GLY A 28 -5.71 -8.96 -2.64
N THR A 29 -4.84 -8.64 -1.67
CA THR A 29 -5.23 -8.51 -0.26
C THR A 29 -6.17 -7.34 -0.01
N ASN A 30 -6.17 -6.31 -0.86
CA ASN A 30 -6.96 -5.10 -0.65
C ASN A 30 -8.46 -5.39 -0.79
N PRO A 31 -8.96 -5.92 -1.93
CA PRO A 31 -10.36 -6.30 -2.04
C PRO A 31 -10.76 -7.41 -1.06
N ALA A 32 -9.88 -8.38 -0.79
CA ALA A 32 -10.15 -9.42 0.19
C ALA A 32 -10.31 -8.86 1.62
N SER A 33 -9.47 -7.90 2.03
CA SER A 33 -9.55 -7.27 3.35
C SER A 33 -10.78 -6.37 3.48
N ALA A 34 -11.15 -5.66 2.40
CA ALA A 34 -12.36 -4.86 2.36
C ALA A 34 -13.61 -5.74 2.52
N GLN A 35 -13.68 -6.86 1.79
CA GLN A 35 -14.77 -7.83 1.93
C GLN A 35 -14.81 -8.44 3.34
N MET A 36 -13.66 -8.81 3.91
CA MET A 36 -13.57 -9.31 5.29
C MET A 36 -14.05 -8.28 6.32
N ALA A 37 -13.83 -6.99 6.07
CA ALA A 37 -14.35 -5.90 6.90
C ALA A 37 -15.85 -5.63 6.65
N GLY A 38 -16.52 -6.35 5.75
CA GLY A 38 -17.93 -6.14 5.42
C GLY A 38 -18.19 -4.94 4.49
N MET A 39 -17.16 -4.45 3.79
CA MET A 39 -17.30 -3.36 2.82
C MET A 39 -17.72 -3.89 1.44
N ARG A 40 -18.46 -3.07 0.70
CA ARG A 40 -18.76 -3.27 -0.71
C ARG A 40 -17.60 -2.75 -1.56
N VAL A 41 -16.88 -3.66 -2.22
CA VAL A 41 -15.77 -3.30 -3.12
C VAL A 41 -16.31 -2.78 -4.45
N GLU A 42 -15.86 -1.59 -4.83
CA GLU A 42 -16.14 -1.00 -6.14
C GLU A 42 -14.80 -0.75 -6.87
N PRO A 43 -14.52 -1.47 -7.97
CA PRO A 43 -13.25 -1.36 -8.67
C PRO A 43 -13.12 0.00 -9.34
N VAL A 44 -11.92 0.60 -9.33
CA VAL A 44 -11.57 1.83 -10.06
C VAL A 44 -10.67 1.48 -11.24
N LYS A 45 -10.95 2.07 -12.39
CA LYS A 45 -10.18 1.82 -13.61
C LYS A 45 -8.76 2.35 -13.50
N VAL A 46 -7.86 1.74 -14.27
CA VAL A 46 -6.51 2.23 -14.51
C VAL A 46 -6.37 2.57 -15.99
N ARG A 47 -5.55 3.57 -16.29
CA ARG A 47 -5.22 3.99 -17.65
C ARG A 47 -4.21 3.03 -18.28
N ASN A 48 -4.02 3.15 -19.60
CA ASN A 48 -3.06 2.33 -20.34
C ASN A 48 -1.61 2.57 -19.90
N ASP A 49 -1.31 3.73 -19.31
CA ASP A 49 0.00 4.06 -18.72
C ASP A 49 0.19 3.52 -17.29
N GLY A 50 -0.80 2.77 -16.78
CA GLY A 50 -0.76 2.13 -15.47
C GLY A 50 -1.14 3.03 -14.29
N THR A 51 -1.52 4.28 -14.53
CA THR A 51 -2.00 5.22 -13.49
C THR A 51 -3.48 5.03 -13.18
N ILE A 52 -3.93 5.49 -12.01
CA ILE A 52 -5.35 5.48 -11.64
C ILE A 52 -6.13 6.41 -12.56
N ASP A 53 -7.28 5.95 -13.07
CA ASP A 53 -8.18 6.83 -13.82
C ASP A 53 -8.95 7.76 -12.87
N VAL A 54 -8.41 8.96 -12.66
CA VAL A 54 -8.95 9.96 -11.72
C VAL A 54 -10.39 10.36 -12.06
N GLU A 55 -10.79 10.38 -13.33
CA GLU A 55 -12.16 10.71 -13.74
C GLU A 55 -13.16 9.61 -13.34
N ASP A 56 -12.80 8.34 -13.53
CA ASP A 56 -13.59 7.20 -13.07
C ASP A 56 -13.67 7.16 -11.54
N LEU A 57 -12.57 7.45 -10.84
CA LEU A 57 -12.52 7.58 -9.39
C LEU A 57 -13.46 8.68 -8.90
N LYS A 58 -13.38 9.88 -9.49
CA LYS A 58 -14.20 11.04 -9.14
C LYS A 58 -15.68 10.75 -9.37
N SER A 59 -16.03 10.22 -10.54
CA SER A 59 -17.40 9.84 -10.87
C SER A 59 -17.97 8.82 -9.86
N LYS A 60 -17.17 7.84 -9.42
CA LYS A 60 -17.57 6.87 -8.40
C LYS A 60 -17.65 7.48 -7.00
N ALA A 61 -16.71 8.35 -6.62
CA ALA A 61 -16.74 9.04 -5.34
C ALA A 61 -18.01 9.89 -5.20
N GLU A 62 -18.40 10.60 -6.26
CA GLU A 62 -19.65 11.38 -6.32
C GLU A 62 -20.89 10.46 -6.30
N LYS A 63 -20.91 9.42 -7.15
CA LYS A 63 -22.01 8.45 -7.23
C LYS A 63 -22.29 7.78 -5.88
N PHE A 64 -21.24 7.45 -5.15
CA PHE A 64 -21.34 6.77 -3.86
C PHE A 64 -21.20 7.72 -2.68
N GLY A 65 -21.24 9.05 -2.84
CA GLY A 65 -20.88 10.01 -1.79
C GLY A 65 -21.58 9.81 -0.42
N SER A 66 -22.85 9.38 -0.41
CA SER A 66 -23.59 9.07 0.83
C SER A 66 -23.26 7.71 1.45
N ARG A 67 -22.53 6.84 0.74
CA ARG A 67 -22.09 5.50 1.14
C ARG A 67 -20.58 5.30 1.07
N LEU A 68 -19.82 6.31 0.65
CA LEU A 68 -18.38 6.21 0.45
C LEU A 68 -17.70 6.08 1.81
N SER A 69 -17.12 4.90 2.05
CA SER A 69 -16.37 4.59 3.27
C SER A 69 -14.92 5.02 3.12
N CYS A 70 -14.25 4.51 2.09
CA CYS A 70 -12.85 4.79 1.85
C CYS A 70 -12.39 4.48 0.43
N VAL A 71 -11.18 4.92 0.11
CA VAL A 71 -10.37 4.37 -0.98
C VAL A 71 -9.22 3.56 -0.39
N MET A 72 -8.80 2.49 -1.09
CA MET A 72 -7.52 1.82 -0.86
C MET A 72 -6.60 2.09 -2.04
N ILE A 73 -5.51 2.81 -1.81
CA ILE A 73 -4.48 3.08 -2.82
C ILE A 73 -3.13 2.54 -2.36
N THR A 74 -2.23 2.22 -3.31
CA THR A 74 -0.84 1.85 -3.03
C THR A 74 0.06 2.94 -3.58
N TYR A 75 1.02 3.44 -2.79
CA TYR A 75 1.93 4.48 -3.26
C TYR A 75 3.40 4.15 -2.91
N PRO A 76 4.34 4.25 -3.87
CA PRO A 76 4.12 4.18 -5.31
C PRO A 76 3.20 3.02 -5.71
N SER A 77 2.58 3.11 -6.89
CA SER A 77 1.66 2.07 -7.35
C SER A 77 2.35 0.71 -7.47
N THR A 78 1.56 -0.36 -7.55
CA THR A 78 2.04 -1.74 -7.78
C THR A 78 2.74 -1.92 -9.13
N ASN A 79 2.65 -0.92 -10.01
CA ASN A 79 3.37 -0.85 -11.27
C ASN A 79 4.78 -0.25 -11.13
N GLY A 80 5.17 0.15 -9.91
CA GLY A 80 6.48 0.73 -9.64
C GLY A 80 6.62 2.18 -10.08
N VAL A 81 5.53 2.96 -10.11
CA VAL A 81 5.54 4.36 -10.57
C VAL A 81 4.97 5.29 -9.50
N PHE A 82 5.62 6.45 -9.32
CA PHE A 82 5.06 7.55 -8.52
C PHE A 82 4.00 8.27 -9.35
N GLU A 83 2.74 8.22 -8.89
CA GLU A 83 1.65 8.98 -9.49
C GLU A 83 1.70 10.45 -9.03
N GLU A 84 1.49 11.36 -9.97
CA GLU A 84 1.47 12.82 -9.72
C GLU A 84 0.16 13.27 -9.03
N THR A 85 -0.91 12.48 -9.16
CA THR A 85 -2.28 12.82 -8.75
C THR A 85 -2.68 12.28 -7.38
N VAL A 86 -1.74 11.71 -6.60
CA VAL A 86 -2.06 11.03 -5.34
C VAL A 86 -2.74 11.97 -4.31
N ALA A 87 -2.32 13.23 -4.25
CA ALA A 87 -2.92 14.21 -3.36
C ALA A 87 -4.34 14.60 -3.82
N ASP A 88 -4.54 14.78 -5.13
CA ASP A 88 -5.86 15.06 -5.72
C ASP A 88 -6.84 13.92 -5.45
N ILE A 89 -6.38 12.67 -5.56
CA ILE A 89 -7.18 11.48 -5.21
C ILE A 89 -7.60 11.54 -3.73
N CYS A 90 -6.67 11.84 -2.83
CA CYS A 90 -7.00 11.98 -1.41
C CYS A 90 -8.04 13.07 -1.18
N GLU A 91 -7.86 14.24 -1.81
CA GLU A 91 -8.79 15.36 -1.69
C GLU A 91 -10.19 15.02 -2.24
N ILE A 92 -10.29 14.35 -3.39
CA ILE A 92 -11.57 13.90 -3.96
C ILE A 92 -12.30 12.98 -2.99
N ILE A 93 -11.60 12.04 -2.36
CA ILE A 93 -12.19 11.11 -1.41
C ILE A 93 -12.65 11.82 -0.14
N HIS A 94 -11.83 12.72 0.40
CA HIS A 94 -12.19 13.52 1.57
C HIS A 94 -13.37 14.45 1.31
N LYS A 95 -13.44 15.11 0.14
CA LYS A 95 -14.59 15.94 -0.28
C LYS A 95 -15.91 15.18 -0.32
N ASN A 96 -15.86 13.87 -0.56
CA ASN A 96 -17.03 12.99 -0.59
C ASN A 96 -17.25 12.23 0.74
N GLY A 97 -16.58 12.65 1.82
CA GLY A 97 -16.75 12.12 3.17
C GLY A 97 -16.07 10.77 3.43
N GLY A 98 -15.31 10.25 2.48
CA GLY A 98 -14.55 9.01 2.62
C GLY A 98 -13.24 9.20 3.40
N GLN A 99 -12.57 8.09 3.69
CA GLN A 99 -11.22 8.04 4.28
C GLN A 99 -10.22 7.43 3.29
N VAL A 100 -8.93 7.71 3.48
CA VAL A 100 -7.85 7.22 2.62
C VAL A 100 -7.04 6.16 3.36
N TYR A 101 -7.21 4.91 2.95
CA TYR A 101 -6.31 3.83 3.31
C TYR A 101 -5.18 3.77 2.28
N LEU A 102 -3.94 3.98 2.74
CA LEU A 102 -2.77 3.84 1.89
C LEU A 102 -2.01 2.57 2.26
N ASP A 103 -1.95 1.62 1.32
CA ASP A 103 -1.13 0.43 1.42
C ASP A 103 0.36 0.81 1.45
N GLY A 104 1.00 0.56 2.60
CA GLY A 104 2.40 0.91 2.85
C GLY A 104 3.39 -0.20 2.52
N ALA A 105 3.00 -1.23 1.76
CA ALA A 105 3.93 -2.26 1.30
C ALA A 105 5.11 -1.69 0.50
N ASN A 106 4.88 -0.59 -0.23
CA ASN A 106 5.86 0.08 -1.09
C ASN A 106 6.59 1.23 -0.39
N MET A 107 6.57 1.28 0.95
CA MET A 107 7.24 2.33 1.73
C MET A 107 8.76 2.37 1.57
N ASN A 108 9.39 1.32 1.03
CA ASN A 108 10.82 1.33 0.72
C ASN A 108 11.20 2.36 -0.37
N ALA A 109 10.22 2.90 -1.10
CA ALA A 109 10.38 4.02 -2.01
C ALA A 109 10.09 5.39 -1.36
N GLN A 110 9.60 5.44 -0.11
CA GLN A 110 9.13 6.67 0.52
C GLN A 110 9.97 7.10 1.73
N VAL A 111 10.49 6.16 2.53
CA VAL A 111 11.08 6.46 3.83
C VAL A 111 12.18 7.53 3.72
N GLY A 112 11.99 8.66 4.41
CA GLY A 112 12.94 9.79 4.39
C GLY A 112 12.86 10.70 3.16
N LEU A 113 11.92 10.47 2.23
CA LEU A 113 11.66 11.30 1.06
C LEU A 113 10.26 11.94 1.10
N CYS A 114 9.23 11.14 1.39
CA CYS A 114 7.85 11.60 1.56
C CYS A 114 7.13 10.79 2.64
N ARG A 115 5.95 11.24 3.08
CA ARG A 115 5.19 10.60 4.16
C ARG A 115 3.71 10.50 3.78
N PRO A 116 3.07 9.32 3.86
CA PRO A 116 1.64 9.14 3.57
C PRO A 116 0.71 10.18 4.19
N GLY A 117 0.94 10.50 5.46
CA GLY A 117 0.13 11.47 6.18
C GLY A 117 0.28 12.92 5.69
N ASP A 118 1.33 13.27 4.95
CA ASP A 118 1.54 14.65 4.48
C ASP A 118 0.76 14.96 3.20
N TYR A 119 0.43 13.94 2.41
CA TYR A 119 -0.29 14.09 1.14
C TYR A 119 -1.72 13.53 1.17
N GLY A 120 -2.25 13.26 2.37
CA GLY A 120 -3.69 12.97 2.57
C GLY A 120 -4.04 11.55 3.04
N GLY A 121 -3.06 10.68 3.29
CA GLY A 121 -3.33 9.37 3.88
C GLY A 121 -3.82 9.44 5.33
N ASP A 122 -4.94 8.78 5.64
CA ASP A 122 -5.52 8.71 6.99
C ASP A 122 -5.00 7.52 7.79
N VAL A 123 -4.81 6.38 7.12
CA VAL A 123 -4.31 5.14 7.73
C VAL A 123 -3.46 4.35 6.75
N SER A 124 -2.36 3.80 7.23
CA SER A 124 -1.51 2.89 6.47
C SER A 124 -1.09 1.71 7.31
N HIS A 125 -1.09 0.51 6.73
CA HIS A 125 -0.30 -0.58 7.29
C HIS A 125 1.13 -0.51 6.76
N LEU A 126 2.09 -1.04 7.52
CA LEU A 126 3.48 -1.19 7.09
C LEU A 126 3.86 -2.67 7.08
N ASN A 127 4.49 -3.16 6.02
CA ASN A 127 5.08 -4.50 6.04
C ASN A 127 6.46 -4.45 6.67
N LEU A 128 6.55 -4.72 7.98
CA LEU A 128 7.85 -4.76 8.67
C LEU A 128 8.78 -5.84 8.10
N HIS A 129 8.20 -6.90 7.54
CA HIS A 129 8.87 -8.01 6.87
C HIS A 129 9.25 -7.73 5.41
N LYS A 130 8.97 -6.53 4.92
CA LYS A 130 9.49 -6.02 3.64
C LYS A 130 10.43 -4.84 3.91
N THR A 131 9.88 -3.69 4.28
CA THR A 131 10.61 -2.42 4.37
C THR A 131 11.52 -2.34 5.60
N PHE A 132 11.21 -3.05 6.68
CA PHE A 132 11.89 -2.90 7.98
C PHE A 132 12.53 -4.21 8.48
N CYS A 133 13.04 -5.00 7.53
CA CYS A 133 14.02 -6.07 7.74
C CYS A 133 13.60 -7.30 8.57
N ILE A 134 12.32 -7.46 8.95
CA ILE A 134 11.88 -8.77 9.49
C ILE A 134 12.07 -9.82 8.36
N PRO A 135 12.67 -10.99 8.64
CA PRO A 135 12.97 -11.97 7.61
C PRO A 135 11.70 -12.58 7.01
N HIS A 136 11.71 -12.84 5.71
CA HIS A 136 10.58 -13.44 4.99
C HIS A 136 10.27 -14.89 5.39
N GLY A 137 11.28 -15.65 5.85
CA GLY A 137 11.12 -16.97 6.47
C GLY A 137 10.41 -18.05 5.64
N GLY A 138 10.43 -17.96 4.31
CA GLY A 138 9.75 -18.92 3.43
C GLY A 138 8.23 -18.75 3.37
N GLY A 139 7.69 -17.61 3.81
CA GLY A 139 6.24 -17.32 3.83
C GLY A 139 5.72 -16.73 5.15
N GLY A 140 6.61 -16.36 6.07
CA GLY A 140 6.31 -15.79 7.38
C GLY A 140 7.46 -16.03 8.36
N PRO A 141 7.52 -15.32 9.50
CA PRO A 141 6.48 -14.45 10.04
C PRO A 141 6.48 -13.02 9.47
N GLY A 142 5.37 -12.32 9.64
CA GLY A 142 5.24 -10.91 9.31
C GLY A 142 4.61 -10.10 10.43
N MET A 143 4.90 -8.80 10.48
CA MET A 143 4.16 -7.81 11.27
C MET A 143 3.64 -6.70 10.37
N GLY A 144 2.37 -6.32 10.60
CA GLY A 144 1.61 -5.32 9.84
C GLY A 144 1.04 -4.21 10.73
N PRO A 145 1.86 -3.44 11.48
CA PRO A 145 1.35 -2.35 12.29
C PRO A 145 0.66 -1.29 11.41
N ILE A 146 -0.34 -0.62 11.98
CA ILE A 146 -1.01 0.50 11.32
C ILE A 146 -0.60 1.83 11.97
N GLY A 147 -0.25 2.81 11.14
CA GLY A 147 -0.20 4.22 11.52
C GLY A 147 -1.52 4.88 11.13
N VAL A 148 -2.07 5.71 12.02
CA VAL A 148 -3.33 6.42 11.81
C VAL A 148 -3.19 7.90 12.14
N LYS A 149 -3.98 8.75 11.47
CA LYS A 149 -4.22 10.14 11.89
C LYS A 149 -5.00 10.16 13.22
N SER A 150 -4.90 11.28 13.93
CA SER A 150 -5.44 11.44 15.29
C SER A 150 -6.94 11.16 15.39
N HIS A 151 -7.74 11.51 14.38
CA HIS A 151 -9.18 11.27 14.39
C HIS A 151 -9.56 9.78 14.32
N LEU A 152 -8.67 8.93 13.80
CA LEU A 152 -8.87 7.47 13.78
C LEU A 152 -8.29 6.76 15.01
N ALA A 153 -7.45 7.44 15.80
CA ALA A 153 -6.77 6.83 16.96
C ALA A 153 -7.72 6.27 18.03
N PRO A 154 -8.85 6.92 18.39
CA PRO A 154 -9.82 6.36 19.34
C PRO A 154 -10.44 5.03 18.88
N PHE A 155 -10.41 4.75 17.57
CA PHE A 155 -11.06 3.60 16.94
C PHE A 155 -10.08 2.46 16.63
N LEU A 156 -8.86 2.52 17.14
CA LEU A 156 -7.89 1.43 17.01
C LEU A 156 -8.39 0.16 17.74
N PRO A 157 -8.00 -1.04 17.25
CA PRO A 157 -8.33 -2.28 17.94
C PRO A 157 -7.77 -2.31 19.37
N GLY A 158 -8.57 -2.82 20.31
CA GLY A 158 -8.15 -3.06 21.69
C GLY A 158 -7.81 -4.54 21.92
N HIS A 159 -7.69 -4.92 23.19
CA HIS A 159 -7.55 -6.33 23.58
C HIS A 159 -8.13 -6.54 25.01
N PRO A 160 -8.89 -7.62 25.26
CA PRO A 160 -9.65 -7.79 26.50
C PRO A 160 -8.80 -8.06 27.73
N VAL A 161 -7.60 -8.64 27.56
CA VAL A 161 -6.67 -8.95 28.67
C VAL A 161 -5.72 -7.79 28.99
N VAL A 162 -5.09 -7.21 27.96
CA VAL A 162 -4.15 -6.09 28.08
C VAL A 162 -4.51 -5.09 26.99
N ASN A 163 -5.28 -4.05 27.32
CA ASN A 163 -5.71 -3.06 26.34
C ASN A 163 -4.56 -2.10 25.98
N PRO A 164 -4.05 -2.09 24.74
CA PRO A 164 -2.97 -1.19 24.32
C PRO A 164 -3.35 0.30 24.40
N LEU A 165 -4.65 0.62 24.40
CA LEU A 165 -5.17 1.97 24.47
C LEU A 165 -5.39 2.46 25.92
N GLY A 166 -5.12 1.63 26.93
CA GLY A 166 -5.36 1.91 28.34
C GLY A 166 -6.56 1.17 28.92
N ALA A 167 -6.56 0.93 30.23
CA ALA A 167 -7.53 0.06 30.90
C ALA A 167 -9.00 0.49 30.75
N ASN A 168 -9.25 1.80 30.65
CA ASN A 168 -10.61 2.38 30.57
C ASN A 168 -11.01 2.79 29.15
N SER A 169 -10.21 2.45 28.13
CA SER A 169 -10.47 2.86 26.76
C SER A 169 -11.48 1.94 26.09
N THR A 170 -12.44 2.52 25.36
CA THR A 170 -13.38 1.78 24.51
C THR A 170 -12.62 0.90 23.53
N THR A 171 -13.02 -0.36 23.40
CA THR A 171 -12.43 -1.31 22.44
C THR A 171 -13.36 -1.48 21.25
N TYR A 172 -12.81 -1.28 20.05
CA TYR A 172 -13.52 -1.48 18.78
C TYR A 172 -13.22 -2.85 18.16
N GLY A 173 -13.11 -3.86 19.02
CA GLY A 173 -12.79 -5.24 18.66
C GLY A 173 -11.31 -5.58 18.78
N VAL A 174 -11.01 -6.82 18.42
CA VAL A 174 -9.70 -7.48 18.56
C VAL A 174 -9.36 -8.13 17.22
N VAL A 175 -8.16 -7.88 16.71
CA VAL A 175 -7.72 -8.40 15.39
C VAL A 175 -6.61 -9.44 15.47
N SER A 176 -6.03 -9.63 16.66
CA SER A 176 -4.92 -10.55 16.92
C SER A 176 -5.11 -11.19 18.30
N ALA A 177 -4.72 -12.46 18.44
CA ALA A 177 -4.86 -13.19 19.71
C ALA A 177 -3.98 -12.65 20.86
N ALA A 178 -2.91 -11.93 20.53
CA ALA A 178 -2.05 -11.22 21.49
C ALA A 178 -2.14 -9.70 21.24
N PRO A 179 -2.07 -8.87 22.29
CA PRO A 179 -2.31 -7.42 22.21
C PRO A 179 -1.35 -6.69 21.27
N PHE A 180 -0.14 -7.22 21.10
CA PHE A 180 0.91 -6.66 20.23
C PHE A 180 1.38 -7.66 19.16
N GLY A 181 0.55 -8.66 18.84
CA GLY A 181 0.86 -9.71 17.86
C GLY A 181 2.15 -10.46 18.18
N SER A 182 2.98 -10.68 17.16
CA SER A 182 4.27 -11.36 17.26
C SER A 182 5.35 -10.42 17.83
N SER A 183 5.25 -10.06 19.11
CA SER A 183 6.07 -8.99 19.71
C SER A 183 7.57 -9.30 19.72
N ALA A 184 7.94 -10.58 19.78
CA ALA A 184 9.34 -11.02 19.82
C ALA A 184 10.16 -10.64 18.57
N ILE A 185 9.51 -10.36 17.44
CA ILE A 185 10.20 -9.98 16.18
C ILE A 185 10.25 -8.46 15.96
N LEU A 186 9.52 -7.66 16.76
CA LEU A 186 9.56 -6.19 16.68
C LEU A 186 10.96 -5.57 16.91
N PRO A 187 11.83 -6.12 17.78
CA PRO A 187 13.20 -5.62 17.95
C PRO A 187 14.02 -5.57 16.66
N ILE A 188 13.72 -6.40 15.65
CA ILE A 188 14.42 -6.41 14.36
C ILE A 188 14.25 -5.06 13.65
N SER A 189 13.00 -4.63 13.47
CA SER A 189 12.68 -3.35 12.84
C SER A 189 13.14 -2.16 13.69
N TRP A 190 13.03 -2.27 15.02
CA TRP A 190 13.56 -1.26 15.93
C TRP A 190 15.07 -1.07 15.75
N ALA A 191 15.83 -2.17 15.70
CA ALA A 191 17.28 -2.14 15.55
C ALA A 191 17.67 -1.54 14.20
N TYR A 192 17.03 -1.95 13.10
CA TYR A 192 17.23 -1.37 11.77
C TYR A 192 17.03 0.16 11.80
N ILE A 193 15.90 0.63 12.31
CA ILE A 193 15.60 2.08 12.38
C ILE A 193 16.65 2.83 13.21
N LYS A 194 17.05 2.28 14.37
CA LYS A 194 18.01 2.92 15.28
C LYS A 194 19.43 2.95 14.72
N MET A 195 19.88 1.88 14.08
CA MET A 195 21.22 1.80 13.49
C MET A 195 21.34 2.66 12.23
N MET A 196 20.33 2.66 11.37
CA MET A 196 20.35 3.47 10.14
C MET A 196 20.23 4.97 10.46
N GLY A 197 19.39 5.32 11.43
CA GLY A 197 19.03 6.71 11.72
C GLY A 197 18.38 7.42 10.52
N PRO A 198 18.04 8.72 10.64
CA PRO A 198 17.32 9.43 9.58
C PRO A 198 18.10 9.50 8.26
N ARG A 199 19.43 9.70 8.33
CA ARG A 199 20.30 9.76 7.13
C ARG A 199 20.41 8.41 6.43
N GLY A 200 20.63 7.34 7.19
CA GLY A 200 20.74 5.99 6.62
C GLY A 200 19.42 5.54 6.00
N LEU A 201 18.29 5.77 6.69
CA LEU A 201 16.97 5.43 6.17
C LEU A 201 16.67 6.16 4.86
N ARG A 202 16.92 7.48 4.78
CA ARG A 202 16.78 8.23 3.52
C ARG A 202 17.71 7.69 2.43
N LYS A 203 18.96 7.37 2.77
CA LYS A 203 19.92 6.84 1.80
C LYS A 203 19.51 5.46 1.29
N ALA A 204 18.96 4.58 2.14
CA ALA A 204 18.46 3.28 1.73
C ALA A 204 17.36 3.41 0.67
N THR A 205 16.38 4.27 0.90
CA THR A 205 15.32 4.59 -0.07
C THR A 205 15.88 5.13 -1.39
N GLN A 206 16.82 6.07 -1.33
CA GLN A 206 17.47 6.61 -2.54
C GLN A 206 18.22 5.53 -3.33
N VAL A 207 18.91 4.62 -2.63
CA VAL A 207 19.65 3.51 -3.26
C VAL A 207 18.68 2.48 -3.85
N ALA A 208 17.54 2.20 -3.20
CA ALA A 208 16.52 1.33 -3.76
C ALA A 208 15.99 1.86 -5.10
N ILE A 209 15.64 3.16 -5.16
CA ILE A 209 15.20 3.81 -6.40
C ILE A 209 16.33 3.84 -7.44
N LEU A 210 17.56 4.16 -7.04
CA LEU A 210 18.72 4.17 -7.93
C LEU A 210 18.95 2.80 -8.57
N ASN A 211 18.94 1.72 -7.77
CA ASN A 211 19.19 0.36 -8.26
C ASN A 211 18.11 -0.09 -9.25
N ALA A 212 16.84 0.21 -8.97
CA ALA A 212 15.74 -0.10 -9.89
C ALA A 212 15.90 0.62 -11.23
N ASN A 213 16.21 1.92 -11.20
CA ASN A 213 16.42 2.70 -12.42
C ASN A 213 17.69 2.30 -13.17
N TYR A 214 18.77 1.95 -12.46
CA TYR A 214 19.97 1.39 -13.07
C TYR A 214 19.66 0.10 -13.82
N MET A 215 18.96 -0.85 -13.18
CA MET A 215 18.59 -2.11 -13.83
C MET A 215 17.65 -1.90 -15.01
N SER A 216 16.61 -1.05 -14.87
CA SER A 216 15.74 -0.69 -15.99
C SER A 216 16.53 -0.10 -17.16
N LYS A 217 17.53 0.75 -16.89
CA LYS A 217 18.40 1.33 -17.94
C LYS A 217 19.32 0.31 -18.60
N VAL A 218 19.90 -0.62 -17.83
CA VAL A 218 20.76 -1.70 -18.36
C VAL A 218 19.95 -2.63 -19.27
N LEU A 219 18.69 -2.91 -18.92
CA LEU A 219 17.83 -3.83 -19.65
C LEU A 219 17.10 -3.18 -20.84
N GLU A 220 17.08 -1.85 -20.93
CA GLU A 220 16.35 -1.08 -21.96
C GLU A 220 16.65 -1.49 -23.41
N PRO A 221 17.90 -1.84 -23.81
CA PRO A 221 18.16 -2.31 -25.18
C PRO A 221 17.56 -3.69 -25.51
N TYR A 222 17.19 -4.47 -24.48
CA TYR A 222 16.78 -5.87 -24.62
C TYR A 222 15.30 -6.08 -24.32
N TYR A 223 14.74 -5.30 -23.40
CA TYR A 223 13.36 -5.43 -22.96
C TYR A 223 12.68 -4.08 -22.74
N THR A 224 11.38 -4.04 -23.01
CA THR A 224 10.55 -2.87 -22.71
C THR A 224 10.21 -2.83 -21.23
N THR A 225 10.56 -1.75 -20.54
CA THR A 225 9.99 -1.45 -19.22
C THR A 225 8.57 -0.92 -19.43
N LEU A 226 7.57 -1.63 -18.92
CA LEU A 226 6.15 -1.44 -19.26
C LEU A 226 5.59 -0.09 -18.79
N PHE A 227 5.95 0.33 -17.58
CA PHE A 227 5.46 1.57 -16.98
C PHE A 227 6.64 2.41 -16.47
N LYS A 228 6.61 3.70 -16.79
CA LYS A 228 7.53 4.72 -16.31
C LYS A 228 6.73 5.99 -16.03
N SER A 229 7.23 6.84 -15.14
CA SER A 229 6.66 8.18 -14.95
C SER A 229 6.74 8.95 -16.27
N SER A 230 5.62 9.57 -16.68
CA SER A 230 5.55 10.37 -17.91
C SER A 230 6.36 11.66 -17.84
N THR A 231 6.60 12.18 -16.62
CA THR A 231 7.33 13.43 -16.36
C THR A 231 8.84 13.21 -16.29
N SER A 232 9.29 12.13 -15.63
CA SER A 232 10.71 11.87 -15.38
C SER A 232 11.31 10.76 -16.24
N ASN A 233 10.47 9.93 -16.88
CA ASN A 233 10.87 8.69 -17.53
C ASN A 233 11.64 7.72 -16.59
N LEU A 234 11.36 7.80 -15.29
CA LEU A 234 11.96 6.96 -14.25
C LEU A 234 10.90 6.05 -13.60
N VAL A 235 11.40 5.03 -12.91
CA VAL A 235 10.61 4.13 -12.06
C VAL A 235 10.88 4.45 -10.59
N ALA A 236 10.08 3.87 -9.69
CA ALA A 236 10.28 3.97 -8.24
C ALA A 236 11.33 2.95 -7.77
N HIS A 237 10.98 2.11 -6.81
CA HIS A 237 11.86 1.05 -6.27
C HIS A 237 11.77 -0.30 -6.99
N GLU A 238 10.90 -0.41 -7.98
CA GLU A 238 10.63 -1.61 -8.77
C GLU A 238 10.16 -1.22 -10.17
N PHE A 239 10.18 -2.16 -11.12
CA PHE A 239 9.69 -1.95 -12.49
C PHE A 239 9.22 -3.26 -13.10
N ILE A 240 8.38 -3.15 -14.14
CA ILE A 240 7.83 -4.30 -14.86
C ILE A 240 8.51 -4.43 -16.23
N ILE A 241 9.00 -5.62 -16.53
CA ILE A 241 9.51 -5.97 -17.86
C ILE A 241 8.37 -6.58 -18.68
N ASP A 242 8.06 -5.99 -19.83
CA ASP A 242 7.07 -6.56 -20.74
C ASP A 242 7.68 -7.68 -21.58
N VAL A 243 7.23 -8.90 -21.33
CA VAL A 243 7.66 -10.12 -22.01
C VAL A 243 6.58 -10.72 -22.91
N ARG A 244 5.43 -10.03 -23.06
CA ARG A 244 4.24 -10.59 -23.74
C ARG A 244 4.48 -10.86 -25.22
N GLU A 245 5.28 -10.02 -25.89
CA GLU A 245 5.57 -10.19 -27.31
C GLU A 245 6.36 -11.48 -27.61
N PHE A 246 7.12 -12.01 -26.64
CA PHE A 246 7.84 -13.27 -26.83
C PHE A 246 6.93 -14.48 -27.02
N LYS A 247 5.66 -14.39 -26.59
CA LYS A 247 4.67 -15.42 -26.90
C LYS A 247 4.43 -15.52 -28.40
N LYS A 248 4.42 -14.40 -29.12
CA LYS A 248 4.20 -14.36 -30.57
C LYS A 248 5.48 -14.66 -31.35
N THR A 249 6.62 -14.11 -30.92
CA THR A 249 7.86 -14.17 -31.69
C THR A 249 8.67 -15.45 -31.45
N ALA A 250 8.57 -16.06 -30.27
CA ALA A 250 9.36 -17.23 -29.88
C ALA A 250 8.53 -18.31 -29.15
N ASN A 251 7.21 -18.13 -28.99
CA ASN A 251 6.36 -18.97 -28.15
C ASN A 251 6.89 -19.15 -26.71
N ILE A 252 7.50 -18.10 -26.17
CA ILE A 252 8.03 -18.04 -24.80
C ILE A 252 7.06 -17.27 -23.90
N GLU A 253 6.79 -17.81 -22.71
CA GLU A 253 5.98 -17.19 -21.67
C GLU A 253 6.83 -16.69 -20.50
N ALA A 254 6.24 -15.85 -19.65
CA ALA A 254 6.90 -15.35 -18.44
C ALA A 254 7.39 -16.49 -17.53
N ALA A 255 6.66 -17.62 -17.49
CA ALA A 255 7.04 -18.79 -16.73
C ALA A 255 8.35 -19.41 -17.24
N ASP A 256 8.56 -19.48 -18.55
CA ASP A 256 9.78 -20.04 -19.14
C ASP A 256 11.00 -19.20 -18.74
N ILE A 257 10.87 -17.86 -18.82
CA ILE A 257 11.92 -16.93 -18.40
C ILE A 257 12.20 -17.10 -16.90
N ALA A 258 11.15 -17.16 -16.07
CA ALA A 258 11.29 -17.32 -14.63
C ALA A 258 11.96 -18.65 -14.25
N LYS A 259 11.65 -19.75 -14.94
CA LYS A 259 12.32 -21.05 -14.73
C LYS A 259 13.74 -21.03 -15.26
N ARG A 260 14.00 -20.39 -16.39
CA ARG A 260 15.34 -20.28 -16.95
C ARG A 260 16.28 -19.47 -16.07
N LEU A 261 15.78 -18.43 -15.39
CA LEU A 261 16.57 -17.67 -14.42
C LEU A 261 17.14 -18.56 -13.30
N MET A 262 16.46 -19.65 -12.91
CA MET A 262 16.98 -20.60 -11.91
C MET A 262 18.31 -21.23 -12.33
N ASP A 263 18.55 -21.40 -13.63
CA ASP A 263 19.82 -21.93 -14.15
C ASP A 263 20.97 -20.92 -14.03
N TYR A 264 20.66 -19.63 -13.80
CA TYR A 264 21.63 -18.53 -13.67
C TYR A 264 21.90 -18.13 -12.21
N GLY A 265 21.30 -18.82 -11.24
CA GLY A 265 21.43 -18.56 -9.79
C GLY A 265 20.42 -17.57 -9.23
#